data_AF-A0A520A2L2-F1
#
_entry.id   AF-A0A520A2L2-F1
#
_cell.length_a   1.000
_cell.length_b   1.000
_cell.length_c   1.000
_cell.angle_alpha   90.00
_cell.angle_beta   90.00
_cell.angle_gamma   90.00
#
_symmetry.space_group_name_H-M   'P 1'
#
loop_
_entity.id
_entity.type
_entity.pdbx_description
1 polymer ?
#
loop_
_entity_poly.entity_id
_entity_poly.type
_entity_poly.pdbx_seq_one_letter_code
_entity_poly.pdbx_strand_id
1 'polypeptide(L)'
;MISIKLLEIKLNFTPQEMVEKILDLCKLNNCVELARVRLAVFRDSENSTGYTIEAVGITDQNMQWNEEGFVIDMYPYARKACDVFANLKTANYLPYVMADIYAKENDLDEVLVLNSYNNICDASKTNIFCIKDKTIFTPAMDQGCVNGVMRRFVIEENQRVHQA
;
A
#
# COMPACT_ATOMS: atom_id res chain seq x y z
N MET A 1 -2.80 -3.02 -13.66
CA MET A 1 -2.19 -3.10 -15.01
C MET A 1 -0.74 -2.62 -15.04
N ILE A 2 -0.38 -1.48 -14.44
CA ILE A 2 0.99 -0.93 -14.46
C ILE A 2 2.04 -1.93 -13.94
N SER A 3 1.85 -2.49 -12.73
CA SER A 3 2.82 -3.43 -12.15
C SER A 3 3.05 -4.66 -13.01
N ILE A 4 1.97 -5.23 -13.54
CA ILE A 4 1.99 -6.44 -14.37
C ILE A 4 2.76 -6.19 -15.68
N LYS A 5 2.54 -5.02 -16.30
CA LYS A 5 3.26 -4.62 -17.52
C LYS A 5 4.74 -4.39 -17.25
N LEU A 6 5.07 -3.63 -16.19
CA LEU A 6 6.46 -3.28 -15.86
C LEU A 6 7.26 -4.51 -15.42
N LEU A 7 6.61 -5.46 -14.75
CA LEU A 7 7.25 -6.70 -14.32
C LEU A 7 7.18 -7.80 -15.40
N GLU A 8 6.59 -7.57 -16.57
CA GLU A 8 6.44 -8.57 -17.64
C GLU A 8 5.75 -9.87 -17.18
N ILE A 9 4.65 -9.74 -16.43
CA ILE A 9 3.81 -10.89 -16.03
C ILE A 9 2.72 -11.08 -17.10
N LYS A 10 2.67 -12.28 -17.70
CA LYS A 10 1.68 -12.61 -18.74
C LYS A 10 0.38 -13.10 -18.11
N LEU A 11 -0.64 -12.25 -18.05
CA LEU A 11 -1.92 -12.64 -17.47
C LEU A 11 -2.60 -13.73 -18.31
N ASN A 12 -3.15 -14.71 -17.60
CA ASN A 12 -4.06 -15.74 -18.11
C ASN A 12 -5.51 -15.48 -17.69
N PHE A 13 -5.80 -14.27 -17.17
CA PHE A 13 -7.12 -13.81 -16.76
C PHE A 13 -7.29 -12.32 -17.07
N THR A 14 -8.54 -11.89 -17.18
CA THR A 14 -8.97 -10.52 -17.36
C THR A 14 -9.24 -9.84 -16.02
N PRO A 15 -9.21 -8.50 -15.95
CA PRO A 15 -9.64 -7.77 -14.74
C PRO A 15 -11.07 -8.10 -14.32
N GLN A 16 -11.98 -8.32 -15.28
CA GLN A 16 -13.39 -8.64 -15.03
C GLN A 16 -13.52 -10.00 -14.33
N GLU A 17 -12.86 -11.04 -14.86
CA GLU A 17 -12.84 -12.37 -14.25
C GLU A 17 -12.27 -12.33 -12.83
N MET A 18 -11.27 -11.48 -12.58
CA MET A 18 -10.70 -11.33 -11.24
C MET A 18 -11.69 -10.68 -10.26
N VAL A 19 -12.44 -9.66 -10.69
CA VAL A 19 -13.49 -9.03 -9.88
C VAL A 19 -14.57 -10.04 -9.53
N GLU A 20 -15.04 -10.83 -10.50
CA GLU A 20 -16.04 -11.87 -10.28
C GLU A 20 -15.57 -12.89 -9.24
N LYS A 21 -14.33 -13.39 -9.38
CA LYS A 21 -13.73 -14.33 -8.42
C LYS A 21 -13.59 -13.75 -7.01
N ILE A 22 -13.22 -12.46 -6.90
CA ILE A 22 -13.13 -11.78 -5.60
C ILE A 22 -14.52 -11.69 -4.96
N LEU A 23 -15.54 -11.27 -5.71
CA LEU A 23 -16.90 -11.14 -5.19
C LEU A 23 -17.49 -12.49 -4.78
N ASP A 24 -17.24 -13.54 -5.55
CA ASP A 24 -17.68 -14.89 -5.22
C ASP A 24 -16.99 -15.42 -3.95
N LEU A 25 -15.69 -15.14 -3.78
CA LEU A 25 -15.00 -15.46 -2.53
C LEU A 25 -15.56 -14.68 -1.33
N CYS A 26 -15.87 -13.39 -1.50
CA CYS A 26 -16.51 -12.61 -0.43
C CYS A 26 -17.89 -13.15 -0.05
N LYS A 27 -18.67 -13.66 -1.02
CA LYS A 27 -19.96 -14.34 -0.74
C LYS A 27 -19.74 -15.61 0.06
N LEU A 28 -18.79 -16.46 -0.34
CA LEU A 28 -18.46 -17.70 0.37
C LEU A 28 -18.00 -17.43 1.81
N ASN A 29 -17.29 -16.33 2.03
CA ASN A 29 -16.78 -15.93 3.35
C ASN A 29 -17.77 -15.06 4.14
N ASN A 30 -19.00 -14.84 3.64
CA ASN A 30 -20.02 -13.99 4.25
C ASN A 30 -19.54 -12.56 4.60
N CYS A 31 -18.76 -11.94 3.71
CA CYS A 31 -18.17 -10.62 3.92
C CYS A 31 -18.34 -9.66 2.73
N VAL A 32 -19.41 -9.81 1.96
CA VAL A 32 -19.66 -8.99 0.75
C VAL A 32 -19.80 -7.50 1.07
N GLU A 33 -20.43 -7.16 2.19
CA GLU A 33 -20.68 -5.77 2.57
C GLU A 33 -19.39 -5.04 2.98
N LEU A 34 -18.54 -5.71 3.77
CA LEU A 34 -17.33 -5.13 4.32
C LEU A 34 -16.21 -6.16 4.42
N ALA A 35 -15.25 -6.07 3.49
CA ALA A 35 -14.12 -6.99 3.41
C ALA A 35 -12.79 -6.29 3.13
N ARG A 36 -11.73 -6.89 3.66
CA ARG A 36 -10.37 -6.70 3.19
C ARG A 36 -10.02 -7.85 2.25
N VAL A 37 -9.65 -7.50 1.02
CA VAL A 37 -9.21 -8.46 0.01
C VAL A 37 -7.71 -8.30 -0.24
N ARG A 38 -6.98 -9.41 -0.28
CA ARG A 38 -5.59 -9.48 -0.71
C ARG A 38 -5.50 -10.33 -1.97
N LEU A 39 -5.19 -9.69 -3.09
CA LEU A 39 -4.80 -10.35 -4.33
C LEU A 39 -3.27 -10.37 -4.43
N ALA A 40 -2.67 -11.54 -4.53
CA ALA A 40 -1.25 -11.70 -4.84
C ALA A 40 -1.11 -12.38 -6.21
N VAL A 41 -0.30 -11.79 -7.09
CA VAL A 41 0.03 -12.36 -8.40
C VAL A 41 1.52 -12.67 -8.41
N PHE A 42 1.89 -13.87 -8.84
CA PHE A 42 3.26 -14.37 -8.81
C PHE A 42 3.57 -15.23 -10.04
N ARG A 43 4.85 -15.57 -10.21
CA ARG A 43 5.28 -16.56 -11.18
C ARG A 43 5.49 -17.90 -10.49
N ASP A 44 4.98 -18.97 -11.09
CA ASP A 44 5.23 -20.32 -10.62
C ASP A 44 6.60 -20.86 -11.08
N SER A 45 6.86 -22.14 -10.84
CA SER A 45 8.10 -22.82 -11.23
C SER A 45 8.34 -22.87 -12.74
N GLU A 46 7.29 -22.73 -13.55
CA GLU A 46 7.35 -22.72 -15.01
C GLU A 46 7.36 -21.29 -15.57
N ASN A 47 7.50 -20.28 -14.70
CA ASN A 47 7.44 -18.86 -15.06
C ASN A 47 6.06 -18.43 -15.59
N SER A 48 5.04 -19.25 -15.35
CA SER A 48 3.63 -18.98 -15.67
C SER A 48 2.97 -18.16 -14.56
N THR A 49 1.87 -17.46 -14.89
CA THR A 49 1.18 -16.59 -13.93
C THR A 49 0.27 -17.37 -13.01
N GLY A 50 0.57 -17.33 -11.71
CA GLY A 50 -0.28 -17.78 -10.62
C GLY A 50 -0.85 -16.60 -9.83
N TYR A 51 -1.94 -16.84 -9.10
CA TYR A 51 -2.48 -15.87 -8.15
C TYR A 51 -3.13 -16.54 -6.95
N THR A 52 -3.21 -15.80 -5.84
CA THR A 52 -4.05 -16.14 -4.68
C THR A 52 -4.94 -14.95 -4.32
N ILE A 53 -6.13 -15.26 -3.81
CA ILE A 53 -7.08 -14.28 -3.28
C ILE A 53 -7.39 -14.70 -1.84
N GLU A 54 -7.22 -13.77 -0.91
CA GLU A 54 -7.71 -13.88 0.46
C GLU A 54 -8.78 -12.82 0.67
N ALA A 55 -9.91 -13.18 1.28
CA ALA A 55 -10.97 -12.24 1.64
C ALA A 55 -11.36 -12.44 3.10
N VAL A 56 -11.31 -11.39 3.90
CA VAL A 56 -11.65 -11.44 5.33
C VAL A 56 -12.63 -10.32 5.62
N GLY A 57 -13.73 -10.65 6.31
CA GLY A 57 -14.65 -9.65 6.81
C GLY A 57 -13.97 -8.72 7.80
N ILE A 58 -14.24 -7.43 7.69
CA ILE A 58 -13.78 -6.44 8.67
C ILE A 58 -15.00 -5.86 9.38
N THR A 59 -14.82 -5.37 10.60
CA THR A 59 -15.89 -4.75 11.38
C THR A 59 -15.84 -3.24 11.25
N ASP A 60 -16.95 -2.54 11.53
CA ASP A 60 -17.01 -1.07 11.48
C ASP A 60 -15.99 -0.40 12.42
N GLN A 61 -15.51 -1.10 13.45
CA GLN A 61 -14.43 -0.60 14.31
C GLN A 61 -13.15 -0.27 13.53
N ASN A 62 -12.89 -0.96 12.42
CA ASN A 62 -11.74 -0.70 11.54
C ASN A 62 -11.86 0.60 10.72
N MET A 63 -13.04 1.24 10.74
CA MET A 63 -13.32 2.46 9.97
C MET A 63 -13.45 3.71 10.85
N GLN A 64 -13.27 3.58 12.16
CA GLN A 64 -13.33 4.73 13.04
C GLN A 64 -12.14 5.66 12.82
N TRP A 65 -12.41 6.95 12.86
CA TRP A 65 -11.38 7.97 12.83
C TRP A 65 -10.60 7.95 14.13
N ASN A 66 -9.27 7.94 14.03
CA ASN A 66 -8.40 8.01 15.20
C ASN A 66 -8.22 9.48 15.63
N GLU A 67 -8.93 9.88 16.68
CA GLU A 67 -8.81 11.21 17.30
C GLU A 67 -7.58 11.36 18.20
N GLU A 68 -7.03 10.26 18.72
CA GLU A 68 -5.88 10.28 19.64
C GLU A 68 -4.55 10.48 18.90
N GLY A 69 -4.52 10.15 17.60
CA GLY A 69 -3.31 10.16 16.79
C GLY A 69 -2.48 8.90 16.98
N PHE A 70 -1.38 8.81 16.22
CA PHE A 70 -0.44 7.69 16.29
C PHE A 70 0.90 8.16 16.84
N VAL A 71 1.50 7.35 17.70
CA VAL A 71 2.88 7.48 18.12
C VAL A 71 3.77 6.84 17.05
N ILE A 72 4.66 7.65 16.47
CA ILE A 72 5.50 7.23 15.37
C ILE A 72 6.97 7.57 15.59
N ASP A 73 7.85 6.79 14.96
CA ASP A 73 9.30 7.03 14.92
C ASP A 73 9.87 6.71 13.52
N MET A 74 11.18 6.77 13.35
CA MET A 74 11.89 6.45 12.11
C MET A 74 12.55 5.08 12.18
N TYR A 75 12.41 4.27 11.13
CA TYR A 75 13.03 2.95 11.08
C TYR A 75 14.54 3.08 10.84
N PRO A 76 15.41 2.63 11.78
CA PRO A 76 16.83 2.96 11.70
C PRO A 76 17.61 2.07 10.72
N TYR A 77 17.17 0.82 10.48
CA TYR A 77 18.04 -0.22 9.93
C TYR A 77 18.10 -0.31 8.41
N ALA A 78 16.95 -0.31 7.71
CA ALA A 78 16.91 -0.48 6.26
C ALA A 78 16.56 0.82 5.54
N ARG A 79 16.93 0.89 4.25
CA ARG A 79 16.52 1.95 3.33
C ARG A 79 15.82 1.35 2.13
N LYS A 80 14.73 1.98 1.70
CA LYS A 80 14.04 1.61 0.47
C LYS A 80 14.81 2.13 -0.75
N ALA A 81 14.89 1.30 -1.79
CA ALA A 81 15.44 1.71 -3.07
C ALA A 81 14.55 2.76 -3.77
N CYS A 82 15.16 3.66 -4.53
CA CYS A 82 14.49 4.62 -5.43
C CYS A 82 14.69 4.22 -6.89
N ASP A 83 14.32 2.99 -7.25
CA ASP A 83 14.38 2.49 -8.63
C ASP A 83 13.00 2.51 -9.31
N VAL A 84 12.95 2.02 -10.54
CA VAL A 84 11.71 1.95 -11.34
C VAL A 84 10.64 1.04 -10.72
N PHE A 85 11.04 0.11 -9.83
CA PHE A 85 10.14 -0.83 -9.16
C PHE A 85 9.66 -0.31 -7.80
N ALA A 86 10.30 0.72 -7.24
CA ALA A 86 10.03 1.25 -5.91
C ALA A 86 8.56 1.63 -5.73
N ASN A 87 7.91 2.16 -6.76
CA ASN A 87 6.52 2.61 -6.68
C ASN A 87 5.49 1.46 -6.80
N LEU A 88 5.95 0.24 -7.10
CA LEU A 88 5.09 -0.94 -7.23
C LEU A 88 4.80 -1.57 -5.87
N LYS A 89 3.56 -2.04 -5.68
CA LYS A 89 3.19 -2.90 -4.56
C LYS A 89 3.60 -4.35 -4.90
N THR A 90 4.82 -4.73 -4.52
CA THR A 90 5.38 -6.08 -4.76
C THR A 90 5.55 -6.87 -3.47
N ALA A 91 5.93 -8.15 -3.59
CA ALA A 91 6.30 -8.98 -2.44
C ALA A 91 7.68 -8.67 -1.86
N ASN A 92 8.49 -7.80 -2.50
CA ASN A 92 9.76 -7.29 -1.97
C ASN A 92 9.49 -6.25 -0.87
N TYR A 93 8.83 -6.70 0.19
CA TYR A 93 8.25 -5.87 1.24
C TYR A 93 9.04 -5.95 2.55
N LEU A 94 10.24 -6.56 2.53
CA LEU A 94 11.05 -6.79 3.72
C LEU A 94 11.34 -5.51 4.53
N PRO A 95 11.73 -4.36 3.93
CA PRO A 95 11.97 -3.14 4.72
C PRO A 95 10.74 -2.70 5.52
N TYR A 96 9.55 -2.86 4.94
CA TYR A 96 8.28 -2.51 5.57
C TYR A 96 7.87 -3.51 6.65
N VAL A 97 8.04 -4.82 6.41
CA VAL A 97 7.74 -5.85 7.40
C VAL A 97 8.63 -5.66 8.63
N MET A 98 9.92 -5.41 8.42
CA MET A 98 10.84 -5.18 9.54
C MET A 98 10.56 -3.86 10.27
N ALA A 99 10.13 -2.81 9.55
CA ALA A 99 9.67 -1.57 10.17
C ALA A 99 8.42 -1.75 11.02
N ASP A 100 7.46 -2.57 10.58
CA ASP A 100 6.26 -2.92 11.36
C ASP A 100 6.60 -3.75 12.61
N ILE A 101 7.55 -4.68 12.50
CA ILE A 101 8.04 -5.44 13.66
C ILE A 101 8.71 -4.49 14.67
N TYR A 102 9.59 -3.61 14.20
CA TYR A 102 10.24 -2.60 15.04
C TYR A 102 9.21 -1.70 15.72
N ALA A 103 8.14 -1.29 15.02
CA ALA A 103 7.06 -0.50 15.62
C ALA A 103 6.48 -1.21 16.85
N LYS A 104 6.12 -2.49 16.70
CA LYS A 104 5.55 -3.31 17.78
C LYS A 104 6.52 -3.53 18.94
N GLU A 105 7.79 -3.74 18.64
CA GLU A 105 8.83 -3.96 19.66
C GLU A 105 9.14 -2.70 20.49
N ASN A 106 8.78 -1.52 19.99
CA ASN A 106 9.03 -0.23 20.63
C ASN A 106 7.74 0.51 21.04
N ASP A 107 6.61 -0.20 21.11
CA ASP A 107 5.30 0.37 21.48
C ASP A 107 4.88 1.57 20.60
N LEU A 108 5.19 1.50 19.30
CA LEU A 108 4.81 2.48 18.28
C LEU A 108 3.67 1.94 17.43
N ASP A 109 2.76 2.83 17.02
CA ASP A 109 1.66 2.47 16.11
C ASP A 109 2.16 2.28 14.67
N GLU A 110 3.14 3.10 14.28
CA GLU A 110 3.67 3.17 12.92
C GLU A 110 5.08 3.77 12.90
N VAL A 111 5.87 3.48 11.87
CA VAL A 111 7.27 3.89 11.73
C VAL A 111 7.54 4.35 10.30
N LEU A 112 8.19 5.50 10.18
CA LEU A 112 8.61 6.12 8.93
C LEU A 112 9.75 5.30 8.30
N VAL A 113 9.57 4.95 7.02
CA VAL A 113 10.57 4.27 6.19
C VAL A 113 11.29 5.32 5.34
N LEU A 114 12.62 5.28 5.40
CA LEU A 114 13.48 6.17 4.62
C LEU A 114 13.96 5.50 3.34
N ASN A 115 14.22 6.31 2.32
CA ASN A 115 14.86 5.86 1.09
C ASN A 115 16.40 5.92 1.17
N SER A 116 17.09 5.47 0.11
CA SER A 116 18.55 5.47 0.03
C SER A 116 19.22 6.84 0.19
N TYR A 117 18.47 7.93 0.07
CA TYR A 117 18.94 9.31 0.28
C TYR A 117 18.61 9.83 1.69
N ASN A 118 18.12 8.97 2.59
CA ASN A 118 17.60 9.31 3.92
C ASN A 118 16.38 10.25 3.92
N ASN A 119 15.68 10.39 2.78
CA ASN A 119 14.40 11.09 2.75
C ASN A 119 13.27 10.15 3.13
N ILE A 120 12.21 10.70 3.74
CA ILE A 120 10.98 9.97 4.04
C ILE A 120 10.32 9.54 2.72
N CYS A 121 9.98 8.26 2.59
CA CYS A 121 9.30 7.73 1.41
C CYS A 121 7.88 7.23 1.71
N ASP A 122 7.73 6.43 2.76
CA ASP A 122 6.46 5.84 3.20
C ASP A 122 6.52 5.62 4.71
N ALA A 123 5.44 5.14 5.30
CA ALA A 123 5.47 4.42 6.56
C ALA A 123 5.44 2.89 6.30
N SER A 124 5.57 2.07 7.34
CA SER A 124 5.55 0.60 7.25
C SER A 124 4.31 0.05 6.53
N LYS A 125 3.14 0.68 6.68
CA LYS A 125 1.88 0.25 6.05
C LYS A 125 1.19 1.30 5.17
N THR A 126 1.59 2.57 5.25
CA THR A 126 0.82 3.70 4.69
C THR A 126 1.71 4.66 3.90
N ASN A 127 1.08 5.45 3.01
CA ASN A 127 1.72 6.66 2.49
C ASN A 127 1.60 7.80 3.52
N ILE A 128 2.45 8.83 3.37
CA ILE A 128 2.51 9.95 4.31
C ILE A 128 2.10 11.26 3.65
N PHE A 129 1.37 12.07 4.40
CA PHE A 129 1.10 13.47 4.12
C PHE A 129 1.52 14.33 5.32
N CYS A 130 2.01 15.53 5.05
CA CYS A 130 2.37 16.53 6.05
C CYS A 130 1.68 17.84 5.69
N ILE A 131 1.16 18.55 6.69
CA ILE A 131 0.53 19.86 6.48
C ILE A 131 1.39 20.90 7.18
N LYS A 132 1.83 21.90 6.41
CA LYS A 132 2.58 23.05 6.93
C LYS A 132 2.09 24.30 6.23
N ASP A 133 1.79 25.35 7.00
CA ASP A 133 1.35 26.64 6.47
C ASP A 133 0.19 26.52 5.47
N LYS A 134 -0.83 25.70 5.81
CA LYS A 134 -1.98 25.35 4.96
C LYS A 134 -1.63 24.67 3.62
N THR A 135 -0.40 24.21 3.47
CA THR A 135 0.08 23.48 2.29
C THR A 135 0.26 22.01 2.63
N ILE A 136 -0.26 21.13 1.77
CA ILE A 136 -0.14 19.69 1.90
C ILE A 136 1.10 19.21 1.12
N PHE A 137 1.97 18.47 1.81
CA PHE A 137 3.16 17.84 1.27
C PHE A 137 3.03 16.32 1.35
N THR A 138 3.59 15.61 0.38
CA THR A 138 3.73 14.15 0.41
C THR A 138 4.99 13.79 -0.37
N PRO A 139 5.71 12.71 -0.03
CA PRO A 139 6.88 12.29 -0.79
C PRO A 139 6.57 12.15 -2.29
N ALA A 140 7.41 12.72 -3.14
CA ALA A 140 7.30 12.59 -4.59
C ALA A 140 7.59 11.15 -5.03
N MET A 141 7.16 10.78 -6.24
CA MET A 141 7.31 9.40 -6.74
C MET A 141 8.79 8.98 -6.84
N ASP A 142 9.69 9.92 -7.15
CA ASP A 142 11.14 9.70 -7.22
C ASP A 142 11.79 9.48 -5.84
N GLN A 143 11.07 9.78 -4.75
CA GLN A 143 11.49 9.42 -3.39
C GLN A 143 11.23 7.94 -3.08
N GLY A 144 10.72 7.19 -4.04
CA GLY A 144 10.55 5.76 -3.95
C GLY A 144 9.30 5.35 -3.16
N CYS A 145 8.32 6.22 -2.92
CA CYS A 145 7.08 5.84 -2.22
C CYS A 145 6.20 4.88 -3.04
N VAL A 146 5.41 4.01 -2.41
CA VAL A 146 4.43 3.19 -3.15
C VAL A 146 3.37 4.10 -3.78
N ASN A 147 2.98 3.85 -5.04
CA ASN A 147 1.93 4.62 -5.72
C ASN A 147 0.53 4.22 -5.21
N GLY A 148 0.20 4.60 -3.97
CA GLY A 148 -1.05 4.24 -3.32
C GLY A 148 -2.28 4.87 -3.97
N VAL A 149 -3.36 4.09 -4.06
CA VAL A 149 -4.63 4.55 -4.63
C VAL A 149 -5.23 5.68 -3.80
N MET A 150 -5.29 5.54 -2.47
CA MET A 150 -5.78 6.61 -1.59
C MET A 150 -4.91 7.87 -1.64
N ARG A 151 -3.58 7.73 -1.72
CA ARG A 151 -2.68 8.87 -1.90
C ARG A 151 -3.03 9.65 -3.18
N ARG A 152 -3.23 8.95 -4.30
CA ARG A 152 -3.62 9.59 -5.57
C ARG A 152 -4.97 10.29 -5.44
N PHE A 153 -5.96 9.64 -4.85
CA PHE A 153 -7.28 10.22 -4.60
C PHE A 153 -7.19 11.53 -3.80
N VAL A 154 -6.45 11.55 -2.69
CA VAL A 154 -6.27 12.75 -1.85
C VAL A 154 -5.61 13.91 -2.63
N ILE A 155 -4.60 13.60 -3.47
CA ILE A 155 -3.94 14.63 -4.32
C ILE A 155 -4.93 15.21 -5.34
N GLU A 156 -5.70 14.35 -6.00
CA GLU A 156 -6.70 14.77 -7.00
C GLU A 156 -7.80 15.64 -6.36
N GLU A 157 -8.30 15.27 -5.18
CA GLU A 157 -9.30 16.06 -4.45
C GLU A 157 -8.75 17.43 -4.02
N ASN A 158 -7.51 17.49 -3.51
CA ASN A 158 -6.89 18.75 -3.13
C ASN A 158 -6.75 19.71 -4.33
N GLN A 159 -6.40 19.19 -5.51
CA GLN A 159 -6.30 19.99 -6.73
C GLN A 159 -7.64 20.54 -7.18
N ARG A 160 -8.73 19.77 -7.04
CA ARG A 160 -10.10 20.24 -7.35
C ARG A 160 -10.52 21.41 -6.48
N VAL A 161 -10.25 21.34 -5.17
CA VAL A 161 -10.61 22.40 -4.22
C VAL A 161 -9.89 23.72 -4.53
N HIS A 162 -8.65 23.67 -5.02
CA HIS A 162 -7.89 24.88 -5.38
C HIS A 162 -8.20 25.43 -6.79
N GLN A 163 -8.98 24.71 -7.60
CA GLN A 163 -9.42 25.15 -8.93
C GLN A 163 -10.84 25.74 -8.94
N ALA A 164 -11.59 25.61 -7.84
CA ALA A 164 -12.92 26.17 -7.64
C ALA A 164 -12.86 27.55 -6.96
#